data_AF-A0AA43KPB5-F1
#
_entry.id   AF-A0AA43KPB5-F1
#
_cell.length_a   1.000
_cell.length_b   1.000
_cell.length_c   1.000
_cell.angle_alpha   90.00
_cell.angle_beta   90.00
_cell.angle_gamma   90.00
#
_symmetry.space_group_name_H-M   'P 1'
#
loop_
_entity.id
_entity.type
_entity.pdbx_description
1 polymer ?
#
loop_
_entity_poly.entity_id
_entity_poly.type
_entity_poly.pdbx_seq_one_letter_code
_entity_poly.pdbx_strand_id
1 'polypeptide(L)'
;MAIALIALLLIELLLLALWAPFFFRTGIALFNQRIAATPAELAQLSLAGLEHDLPPDTWLCLVFRALPDGSIAFRESFVPSVGRRYFPLMRGRVMIDARRREVRVIGLCSWFALGLTLMLVPVILVRPAAWPMLVALVLFYIGYFIQRRRYVEVVEAVRARLRSEFPKRLVAAPQ
;
A
#
# COMPACT_ATOMS: atom_id res chain seq x y z
N MET A 1 -7.83 4.27 27.90
CA MET A 1 -8.39 3.76 26.62
C MET A 1 -8.11 4.71 25.45
N ALA A 2 -8.65 5.94 25.44
CA ALA A 2 -8.39 6.90 24.35
C ALA A 2 -6.89 7.26 24.18
N ILE A 3 -6.17 7.44 25.29
CA ILE A 3 -4.72 7.73 25.29
C ILE A 3 -3.93 6.62 24.59
N ALA A 4 -4.31 5.35 24.76
CA ALA A 4 -3.64 4.22 24.11
C ALA A 4 -3.85 4.23 22.60
N LEU A 5 -5.06 4.56 22.12
CA LEU A 5 -5.33 4.72 20.70
C LEU A 5 -4.57 5.91 20.10
N ILE A 6 -4.51 7.03 20.81
CA ILE A 6 -3.74 8.21 20.38
C ILE A 6 -2.25 7.86 20.31
N ALA A 7 -1.70 7.20 21.32
CA ALA A 7 -0.31 6.76 21.32
C ALA A 7 -0.03 5.79 20.15
N LEU A 8 -0.92 4.83 19.90
CA LEU A 8 -0.80 3.91 18.77
C LEU A 8 -0.80 4.65 17.42
N LEU A 9 -1.69 5.64 17.24
CA LEU A 9 -1.74 6.47 16.05
C LEU A 9 -0.45 7.26 15.84
N LEU A 10 0.08 7.88 16.90
CA LEU A 10 1.31 8.67 16.84
C LEU A 10 2.54 7.82 16.54
N ILE A 11 2.64 6.64 17.16
CA ILE A 11 3.70 5.66 16.87
C ILE A 11 3.62 5.23 15.40
N GLU A 12 2.42 4.92 14.91
CA GLU A 12 2.20 4.54 13.51
C GLU A 12 2.58 5.66 12.53
N LEU A 13 2.18 6.91 12.83
CA LEU A 13 2.60 8.09 12.07
C LEU A 13 4.13 8.23 12.01
N LEU A 14 4.80 8.04 13.15
CA LEU A 14 6.25 8.14 13.24
C LEU A 14 6.94 7.04 12.42
N LEU A 15 6.48 5.79 12.55
CA LEU A 15 7.02 4.65 11.81
C LEU A 15 6.79 4.76 10.31
N LEU A 16 5.62 5.28 9.91
CA LEU A 16 5.36 5.66 8.54
C LEU A 16 6.38 6.72 8.14
N ALA A 17 6.41 7.89 8.78
CA ALA A 17 7.27 9.02 8.43
C ALA A 17 8.75 8.62 8.26
N LEU A 18 9.26 7.78 9.17
CA LEU A 18 10.63 7.27 9.17
C LEU A 18 10.90 6.14 8.17
N TRP A 19 9.88 5.65 7.46
CA TRP A 19 9.97 4.51 6.54
C TRP A 19 10.57 3.27 7.21
N ALA A 20 10.18 3.00 8.46
CA ALA A 20 10.77 1.94 9.26
C ALA A 20 10.60 0.57 8.58
N PRO A 21 11.69 -0.12 8.14
CA PRO A 21 11.57 -1.32 7.30
C PRO A 21 10.75 -2.43 7.95
N PHE A 22 10.93 -2.64 9.26
CA PHE A 22 10.15 -3.62 10.03
C PHE A 22 8.65 -3.36 9.97
N PHE A 23 8.25 -2.09 9.98
CA PHE A 23 6.83 -1.70 9.94
C PHE A 23 6.19 -2.06 8.60
N PHE A 24 6.90 -1.84 7.49
CA PHE A 24 6.43 -2.25 6.15
C PHE A 24 6.56 -3.76 5.89
N ARG A 25 7.23 -4.50 6.78
CA ARG A 25 7.37 -5.97 6.70
C ARG A 25 6.33 -6.71 7.53
N THR A 26 5.92 -6.15 8.65
CA THR A 26 5.01 -6.78 9.61
C THR A 26 3.62 -6.19 9.49
N GLY A 27 2.57 -7.00 9.64
CA GLY A 27 1.19 -6.53 9.55
C GLY A 27 0.26 -7.57 8.97
N ILE A 28 -1.04 -7.24 8.97
CA ILE A 28 -2.05 -8.06 8.33
C ILE A 28 -2.14 -7.67 6.85
N ALA A 29 -1.79 -8.60 5.97
CA ALA A 29 -1.94 -8.41 4.52
C ALA A 29 -3.43 -8.49 4.15
N LEU A 30 -4.05 -7.35 3.91
CA LEU A 30 -5.43 -7.27 3.41
C LEU A 30 -5.49 -7.29 1.89
N PHE A 31 -4.36 -7.04 1.23
CA PHE A 31 -4.22 -7.13 -0.22
C PHE A 31 -2.93 -7.89 -0.53
N ASN A 32 -3.01 -8.89 -1.41
CA ASN A 32 -1.86 -9.65 -1.86
C ASN A 32 -2.11 -10.10 -3.30
N GLN A 33 -1.50 -9.40 -4.25
CA GLN A 33 -1.54 -9.74 -5.66
C GLN A 33 -0.18 -10.27 -6.09
N ARG A 34 -0.20 -11.39 -6.79
CA ARG A 34 0.99 -12.04 -7.35
C ARG A 34 0.96 -11.87 -8.86
N ILE A 35 2.02 -11.31 -9.40
CA ILE A 35 2.22 -11.14 -10.83
C ILE A 35 3.36 -12.09 -11.20
N ALA A 36 3.08 -13.12 -11.98
CA ALA A 36 4.13 -13.98 -12.52
C ALA A 36 4.98 -13.16 -13.51
N ALA A 37 6.30 -13.23 -13.36
CA ALA A 37 7.25 -12.53 -14.21
C ALA A 37 8.43 -13.46 -14.52
N THR A 38 8.93 -13.46 -15.75
CA THR A 38 10.09 -14.29 -16.12
C THR A 38 11.39 -13.71 -15.55
N PRO A 39 12.45 -14.53 -15.34
CA PRO A 39 13.70 -14.09 -14.74
C PRO A 39 14.39 -12.94 -15.50
N ALA A 40 14.20 -12.89 -16.83
CA ALA A 40 14.70 -11.81 -17.68
C ALA A 40 13.94 -10.49 -17.44
N GLU A 41 12.63 -10.55 -17.24
CA GLU A 41 11.79 -9.40 -16.86
C GLU A 41 12.17 -8.88 -15.47
N LEU A 42 12.39 -9.78 -14.52
CA LEU A 42 12.76 -9.45 -13.13
C LEU A 42 14.15 -8.80 -13.03
N ALA A 43 15.10 -9.23 -13.86
CA ALA A 43 16.46 -8.67 -13.88
C ALA A 43 16.53 -7.30 -14.56
N GLN A 44 15.58 -6.99 -15.45
CA GLN A 44 15.50 -5.71 -16.16
C GLN A 44 14.53 -4.73 -15.51
N LEU A 45 13.69 -5.20 -14.58
CA LEU A 45 12.70 -4.37 -13.90
C LEU A 45 13.36 -3.30 -13.03
N SER A 46 13.60 -2.14 -13.62
CA SER A 46 13.88 -0.95 -12.88
C SER A 46 12.56 -0.43 -12.32
N LEU A 47 12.30 -0.75 -11.06
CA LEU A 47 11.23 -0.10 -10.28
C LEU A 47 11.59 1.36 -9.94
N ALA A 48 12.80 1.83 -10.29
CA ALA A 48 13.13 3.24 -10.21
C ALA A 48 12.21 4.04 -11.15
N GLY A 49 11.62 5.12 -10.63
CA GLY A 49 10.72 5.97 -11.38
C GLY A 49 9.33 5.38 -11.65
N LEU A 50 8.89 4.31 -10.94
CA LEU A 50 7.49 3.84 -11.02
C LEU A 50 6.49 4.96 -10.70
N GLU A 51 6.90 5.92 -9.88
CA GLU A 51 6.18 7.18 -9.59
C GLU A 51 5.77 7.96 -10.85
N HIS A 52 6.58 7.90 -11.92
CA HIS A 52 6.37 8.68 -13.14
C HIS A 52 5.40 8.02 -14.14
N ASP A 53 5.19 6.71 -14.00
CA ASP A 53 4.27 5.94 -14.87
C ASP A 53 2.85 5.90 -14.31
N LEU A 54 2.65 6.35 -13.07
CA LEU A 54 1.31 6.53 -12.53
C LEU A 54 0.73 7.85 -13.07
N PRO A 55 -0.54 7.85 -13.53
CA PRO A 55 -1.17 9.04 -14.07
C PRO A 55 -1.11 10.19 -13.04
N PRO A 56 -0.56 11.36 -13.41
CA PRO A 56 -0.31 12.47 -12.47
C PRO A 56 -1.58 13.06 -11.85
N ASP A 57 -2.76 12.74 -12.40
CA ASP A 57 -4.04 13.38 -12.07
C ASP A 57 -4.90 12.67 -11.01
N THR A 58 -4.45 11.57 -10.41
CA THR A 58 -5.35 10.75 -9.59
C THR A 58 -5.29 11.11 -8.10
N TRP A 59 -5.55 12.39 -7.80
CA TRP A 59 -5.93 12.93 -6.49
C TRP A 59 -4.97 12.76 -5.30
N LEU A 60 -4.01 11.81 -5.27
CA LEU A 60 -2.94 11.67 -4.26
C LEU A 60 -1.70 11.00 -4.82
N CYS A 61 -0.54 11.62 -4.61
CA CYS A 61 0.75 11.12 -5.05
C CYS A 61 1.13 9.88 -4.24
N LEU A 62 1.41 8.75 -4.88
CA LEU A 62 2.00 7.57 -4.22
C LEU A 62 3.51 7.77 -4.15
N VAL A 63 4.07 7.68 -2.96
CA VAL A 63 5.53 7.78 -2.73
C VAL A 63 6.08 6.37 -2.59
N PHE A 64 7.20 6.12 -3.26
CA PHE A 64 7.90 4.85 -3.26
C PHE A 64 9.28 5.03 -2.62
N ARG A 65 9.73 4.03 -1.86
CA ARG A 65 11.07 4.01 -1.28
C ARG A 65 11.62 2.60 -1.27
N ALA A 66 12.84 2.45 -1.78
CA ALA A 66 13.58 1.21 -1.68
C ALA A 66 13.93 0.91 -0.21
N LEU A 67 13.67 -0.32 0.22
CA LEU A 67 14.09 -0.84 1.51
C LEU A 67 15.45 -1.55 1.37
N PRO A 68 16.19 -1.69 2.49
CA PRO A 68 17.51 -2.33 2.49
C PRO A 68 17.51 -3.82 2.09
N ASP A 69 16.34 -4.45 2.01
CA ASP A 69 16.17 -5.83 1.57
C ASP A 69 15.93 -5.98 0.05
N GLY A 70 16.00 -4.88 -0.70
CA GLY A 70 15.72 -4.86 -2.14
C GLY A 70 14.22 -4.85 -2.49
N SER A 71 13.33 -4.82 -1.48
CA SER A 71 11.91 -4.57 -1.71
C SER A 71 11.61 -3.07 -1.78
N ILE A 72 10.46 -2.69 -2.33
CA ILE A 72 10.03 -1.30 -2.40
C ILE A 72 8.79 -1.12 -1.56
N ALA A 73 8.89 -0.29 -0.52
CA ALA A 73 7.71 0.17 0.16
C ALA A 73 7.08 1.30 -0.63
N PHE A 74 5.75 1.36 -0.59
CA PHE A 74 5.01 2.50 -1.10
C PHE A 74 3.92 2.88 -0.12
N ARG A 75 3.58 4.15 -0.13
CA ARG A 75 2.48 4.70 0.66
C ARG A 75 1.89 5.87 -0.08
N GLU A 76 0.67 6.22 0.25
CA GLU A 76 0.12 7.49 -0.22
C GLU A 76 0.83 8.65 0.49
N SER A 77 1.13 9.70 -0.27
CA SER A 77 1.81 10.88 0.22
C SER A 77 0.97 11.58 1.28
N PHE A 78 1.65 12.11 2.29
CA PHE A 78 1.06 13.06 3.24
C PHE A 78 0.95 14.48 2.65
N VAL A 79 1.47 14.69 1.44
CA VAL A 79 1.46 15.99 0.76
C VAL A 79 0.04 16.31 0.25
N PRO A 80 -0.47 17.52 0.53
CA PRO A 80 -1.82 17.91 0.19
C PRO A 80 -1.95 18.15 -1.32
N SER A 81 -2.46 17.16 -2.08
CA SER A 81 -3.11 17.44 -3.35
C SER A 81 -4.52 17.93 -3.06
N VAL A 82 -4.70 19.25 -3.17
CA VAL A 82 -5.96 20.00 -3.26
C VAL A 82 -7.17 19.34 -2.55
N GLY A 83 -7.22 19.45 -1.23
CA GLY A 83 -8.51 19.55 -0.53
C GLY A 83 -8.92 18.44 0.45
N ARG A 84 -8.21 17.32 0.62
CA ARG A 84 -8.59 16.32 1.65
C ARG A 84 -7.40 15.63 2.32
N ARG A 85 -7.23 15.89 3.62
CA ARG A 85 -6.45 15.04 4.54
C ARG A 85 -7.23 13.75 4.76
N TYR A 86 -6.73 12.63 4.27
CA TYR A 86 -7.10 11.34 4.85
C TYR A 86 -5.83 10.61 5.25
N PHE A 87 -5.94 9.90 6.36
CA PHE A 87 -4.84 9.16 6.92
C PHE A 87 -4.57 7.93 6.04
N PRO A 88 -3.33 7.66 5.59
CA PRO A 88 -3.05 6.46 4.83
C PRO A 88 -3.29 5.22 5.71
N LEU A 89 -4.44 4.57 5.52
CA LEU A 89 -4.88 3.38 6.28
C LEU A 89 -4.17 2.10 5.85
N MET A 90 -3.61 2.09 4.65
CA MET A 90 -2.86 0.97 4.09
C MET A 90 -1.45 1.40 3.75
N ARG A 91 -0.50 0.52 4.06
CA ARG A 91 0.89 0.63 3.62
C ARG A 91 1.19 -0.45 2.61
N GLY A 92 1.86 -0.06 1.54
CA GLY A 92 2.14 -0.90 0.40
C GLY A 92 3.56 -1.41 0.41
N ARG A 93 3.74 -2.62 -0.09
CA ARG A 93 5.06 -3.19 -0.34
C ARG A 93 5.03 -3.99 -1.63
N VAL A 94 5.94 -3.66 -2.52
CA VAL A 94 6.27 -4.44 -3.71
C VAL A 94 7.52 -5.25 -3.40
N MET A 95 7.42 -6.57 -3.52
CA MET A 95 8.53 -7.48 -3.30
C MET A 95 8.75 -8.30 -4.56
N ILE A 96 9.99 -8.32 -5.03
CA ILE A 96 10.44 -9.18 -6.11
C ILE A 96 10.91 -10.50 -5.50
N ASP A 97 10.21 -11.60 -5.77
CA ASP A 97 10.63 -12.95 -5.40
C ASP A 97 11.32 -13.61 -6.61
N ALA A 98 12.64 -13.43 -6.69
CA ALA A 98 13.46 -14.03 -7.74
C ALA A 98 13.46 -15.57 -7.71
N ARG A 99 13.22 -16.18 -6.54
CA ARG A 99 13.16 -17.65 -6.40
C ARG A 99 11.86 -18.21 -6.95
N ARG A 100 10.75 -17.53 -6.71
CA ARG A 100 9.41 -17.95 -7.18
C ARG A 100 9.00 -17.34 -8.52
N ARG A 101 9.81 -16.43 -9.08
CA ARG A 101 9.54 -15.74 -10.36
C ARG A 101 8.23 -14.94 -10.30
N GLU A 102 8.02 -14.25 -9.19
CA GLU A 102 6.80 -13.48 -8.93
C GLU A 102 7.12 -12.08 -8.39
N VAL A 103 6.42 -11.07 -8.89
CA VAL A 103 6.33 -9.76 -8.23
C VAL A 103 5.07 -9.75 -7.35
N ARG A 104 5.24 -9.50 -6.06
CA ARG A 104 4.14 -9.43 -5.10
C ARG A 104 3.86 -8.01 -4.69
N VAL A 105 2.62 -7.58 -4.85
CA VAL A 105 2.11 -6.31 -4.34
C VAL A 105 1.26 -6.60 -3.11
N ILE A 106 1.75 -6.21 -1.95
CA ILE A 106 1.12 -6.45 -0.65
C ILE A 106 0.63 -5.12 -0.08
N GLY A 107 -0.64 -5.07 0.33
CA GLY A 107 -1.21 -3.99 1.13
C GLY A 107 -1.44 -4.46 2.55
N LEU A 108 -0.63 -3.93 3.48
CA LEU A 108 -0.73 -4.19 4.90
C LEU A 108 -1.68 -3.19 5.56
N CYS A 109 -2.53 -3.70 6.45
CA CYS A 109 -3.43 -2.89 7.26
C CYS A 109 -2.67 -2.05 8.29
N SER A 110 -3.18 -0.85 8.55
CA SER A 110 -2.82 -0.05 9.71
C SER A 110 -3.13 -0.77 11.03
N TRP A 111 -2.19 -0.74 11.96
CA TRP A 111 -2.39 -1.33 13.30
C TRP A 111 -3.41 -0.53 14.11
N PHE A 112 -3.46 0.79 13.90
CA PHE A 112 -4.48 1.66 14.45
C PHE A 112 -5.89 1.24 14.02
N ALA A 113 -6.12 0.95 12.73
CA ALA A 113 -7.42 0.51 12.24
C ALA A 113 -7.87 -0.81 12.91
N LEU A 114 -6.94 -1.74 13.10
CA LEU A 114 -7.20 -3.00 13.81
C LEU A 114 -7.50 -2.76 15.29
N GLY A 115 -6.67 -1.97 15.98
CA GLY A 115 -6.86 -1.65 17.40
C GLY A 115 -8.18 -0.91 17.66
N LEU A 116 -8.53 0.03 16.79
CA LEU A 116 -9.79 0.77 16.82
C LEU A 116 -10.98 -0.19 16.67
N THR A 117 -10.94 -1.09 15.68
CA THR A 117 -12.01 -2.09 15.43
C THR A 117 -12.16 -3.04 16.61
N LEU A 118 -11.04 -3.59 17.09
CA LEU A 118 -11.02 -4.55 18.21
C LEU A 118 -11.53 -3.92 19.51
N MET A 119 -11.34 -2.61 19.69
CA MET A 119 -11.85 -1.88 20.85
C MET A 119 -13.34 -1.52 20.70
N LEU A 120 -13.76 -1.03 19.53
CA LEU A 120 -15.12 -0.52 19.31
C LEU A 120 -16.17 -1.63 19.27
N VAL A 121 -15.87 -2.76 18.62
CA VAL A 121 -16.86 -3.84 18.45
C VAL A 121 -17.36 -4.37 19.80
N PRO A 122 -16.51 -4.72 20.78
CA PRO A 122 -16.97 -5.14 22.11
C PRO A 122 -17.74 -4.05 22.86
N VAL A 123 -17.31 -2.79 22.76
CA VAL A 123 -17.98 -1.65 23.42
C VAL A 123 -19.41 -1.51 22.89
N ILE A 124 -19.62 -1.62 21.58
CA ILE A 124 -20.95 -1.51 20.97
C ILE A 124 -21.84 -2.71 21.35
N LEU A 125 -21.27 -3.92 21.42
CA LEU A 125 -21.98 -5.12 21.85
C LEU A 125 -22.49 -5.02 23.29
N VAL A 126 -21.69 -4.43 24.20
CA VAL A 126 -22.06 -4.25 25.61
C VAL A 126 -22.92 -2.99 25.82
N ARG A 127 -22.72 -1.95 25.00
CA ARG A 127 -23.42 -0.66 25.09
C ARG A 127 -24.01 -0.28 23.72
N PRO A 128 -25.23 -0.72 23.41
CA PRO A 128 -25.89 -0.43 22.12
C PRO A 128 -26.05 1.07 21.84
N ALA A 129 -26.11 1.91 22.89
CA ALA A 129 -26.14 3.37 22.76
C ALA A 129 -24.88 3.96 22.09
N ALA A 130 -23.77 3.21 22.03
CA ALA A 130 -22.54 3.59 21.34
C ALA A 130 -22.58 3.34 19.82
N TRP A 131 -23.73 2.90 19.26
CA TRP A 131 -23.90 2.68 17.82
C TRP A 131 -23.46 3.83 16.91
N PRO A 132 -23.54 5.14 17.28
CA PRO A 132 -23.04 6.21 16.41
C PRO A 132 -21.54 6.09 16.13
N MET A 133 -20.78 5.41 16.99
CA MET A 133 -19.35 5.18 16.77
C MET A 133 -19.07 4.16 15.65
N LEU A 134 -20.07 3.40 15.19
CA LEU A 134 -19.97 2.58 13.97
C LEU A 134 -19.68 3.42 12.74
N VAL A 135 -20.12 4.68 12.71
CA VAL A 135 -19.83 5.60 11.60
C VAL A 135 -18.32 5.74 11.40
N ALA A 136 -17.53 5.78 12.49
CA ALA A 136 -16.08 5.82 12.39
C ALA A 136 -15.53 4.55 11.70
N LEU A 137 -16.01 3.36 12.08
CA LEU A 137 -15.61 2.10 11.44
C LEU A 137 -16.01 2.05 9.95
N VAL A 138 -17.20 2.54 9.62
CA VAL A 138 -17.67 2.61 8.22
C VAL A 138 -16.77 3.54 7.40
N LEU A 139 -16.42 4.72 7.92
CA LEU A 139 -15.50 5.64 7.24
C LEU A 139 -14.11 5.01 7.01
N PHE A 140 -13.60 4.26 8.00
CA PHE A 140 -12.37 3.49 7.85
C PHE A 140 -12.48 2.45 6.74
N TYR A 141 -13.59 1.71 6.68
CA TYR A 141 -13.80 0.67 5.68
C TYR A 141 -13.96 1.23 4.26
N ILE A 142 -14.64 2.38 4.12
CA ILE A 142 -14.72 3.12 2.86
C ILE A 142 -13.32 3.57 2.42
N GLY A 143 -12.53 4.13 3.34
CA GLY A 143 -11.14 4.52 3.06
C GLY A 143 -10.29 3.33 2.59
N TYR A 144 -10.44 2.17 3.24
CA TYR A 144 -9.82 0.92 2.82
C TYR A 144 -10.20 0.53 1.39
N PHE A 145 -11.48 0.59 1.01
CA PHE A 145 -11.90 0.22 -0.35
C PHE A 145 -11.33 1.14 -1.42
N ILE A 146 -11.30 2.45 -1.14
CA ILE A 146 -10.70 3.44 -2.04
C ILE A 146 -9.21 3.12 -2.24
N GLN A 147 -8.48 2.89 -1.14
CA GLN A 147 -7.06 2.52 -1.21
C GLN A 147 -6.84 1.19 -1.93
N ARG A 148 -7.69 0.18 -1.69
CA ARG A 148 -7.60 -1.12 -2.38
C ARG A 148 -7.75 -0.98 -3.89
N ARG A 149 -8.69 -0.15 -4.38
CA ARG A 149 -8.85 0.09 -5.82
C ARG A 149 -7.58 0.68 -6.43
N ARG A 150 -6.93 1.61 -5.74
CA ARG A 150 -5.66 2.20 -6.19
C ARG A 150 -4.49 1.22 -6.20
N TYR A 151 -4.46 0.28 -5.25
CA TYR A 151 -3.44 -0.76 -5.27
C TYR A 151 -3.60 -1.70 -6.47
N VAL A 152 -4.82 -1.86 -6.99
CA VAL A 152 -5.06 -2.55 -8.27
C VAL A 152 -4.50 -1.74 -9.43
N GLU A 153 -4.64 -0.41 -9.44
CA GLU A 153 -4.01 0.45 -10.47
C GLU A 153 -2.48 0.34 -10.44
N VAL A 154 -1.86 0.29 -9.26
CA VAL A 154 -0.42 0.02 -9.11
C VAL A 154 -0.05 -1.34 -9.71
N VAL A 155 -0.85 -2.38 -9.44
CA VAL A 155 -0.65 -3.71 -10.03
C VAL A 155 -0.72 -3.67 -11.56
N GLU A 156 -1.71 -2.97 -12.12
CA GLU A 156 -1.84 -2.86 -13.58
C GLU A 156 -0.71 -2.03 -14.18
N ALA A 157 -0.24 -0.97 -13.51
CA ALA A 157 0.93 -0.19 -13.94
C ALA A 157 2.21 -1.04 -13.94
N VAL A 158 2.43 -1.84 -12.89
CA VAL A 158 3.54 -2.80 -12.82
C VAL A 158 3.43 -3.84 -13.93
N ARG A 159 2.22 -4.36 -14.19
CA ARG A 159 1.96 -5.29 -15.30
C ARG A 159 2.18 -4.64 -16.67
N ALA A 160 1.82 -3.38 -16.83
CA ALA A 160 2.02 -2.63 -18.06
C ALA A 160 3.52 -2.40 -18.31
N ARG A 161 4.30 -2.02 -17.30
CA ARG A 161 5.78 -1.94 -17.40
C ARG A 161 6.38 -3.28 -17.83
N LEU A 162 6.03 -4.36 -17.13
CA LEU A 162 6.41 -5.73 -17.47
C LEU A 162 6.13 -6.05 -18.96
N ARG A 163 4.92 -5.72 -19.43
CA ARG A 163 4.48 -5.94 -20.81
C ARG A 163 5.05 -4.96 -21.83
N SER A 164 5.56 -3.80 -21.44
CA SER A 164 6.04 -2.75 -22.36
C SER A 164 7.55 -2.82 -22.62
N GLU A 165 8.32 -3.31 -21.66
CA GLU A 165 9.75 -3.59 -21.86
C GLU A 165 9.97 -4.85 -22.72
N PHE A 166 9.02 -5.78 -22.72
CA PHE A 166 9.05 -7.00 -23.53
C PHE A 166 8.95 -6.80 -25.07
N PRO A 167 7.97 -6.04 -25.62
CA PRO A 167 7.79 -5.91 -27.06
C PRO A 167 8.83 -5.00 -27.71
N LYS A 168 9.47 -4.09 -26.97
CA LYS A 168 10.50 -3.19 -27.52
C LYS A 168 11.75 -3.93 -28.01
N ARG A 169 12.02 -5.16 -27.57
CA ARG A 169 13.21 -5.92 -28.00
C ARG A 169 12.95 -7.11 -28.92
N LEU A 170 11.72 -7.65 -28.97
CA LEU A 170 11.38 -8.63 -30.01
C LEU A 170 11.37 -8.00 -31.41
N VAL A 171 11.14 -6.69 -31.51
CA VAL A 171 11.20 -5.93 -32.78
C VAL A 171 12.61 -5.36 -33.05
N ALA A 172 13.49 -5.31 -32.04
CA ALA A 172 14.83 -4.73 -32.14
C ALA A 172 15.97 -5.77 -32.12
N ALA A 173 15.70 -7.00 -32.57
CA ALA A 173 16.76 -7.92 -32.98
C ALA A 173 17.15 -7.56 -34.43
N PRO A 174 18.33 -6.98 -34.68
CA PRO A 174 18.82 -6.84 -36.04
C PRO A 174 19.15 -8.25 -36.56
N GLN A 175 18.73 -8.54 -37.79
CA GLN A 175 19.25 -9.68 -38.56
C GLN A 175 20.73 -9.50 -38.85
#